data_AF-K6FER2-F1
#
_entry.id   AF-K6FER2-F1
#
_cell.length_a   1.000
_cell.length_b   1.000
_cell.length_c   1.000
_cell.angle_alpha   90.00
_cell.angle_beta   90.00
_cell.angle_gamma   90.00
#
_symmetry.space_group_name_H-M   'P 1'
#
loop_
_entity.id
_entity.type
_entity.pdbx_description
1 polymer ?
#
loop_
_entity_poly.entity_id
_entity_poly.type
_entity_poly.pdbx_seq_one_letter_code
_entity_poly.pdbx_strand_id
1 'polypeptide(L)'
;MVIYSFAINGVVGILIIIAAVQFFFYLFTSKINNQLQSANNWLHGFFSDSLNFLSFNTDAKPWPFNDKAEEPESAEEVDVVEVVSEEVNLDDNQPEQTTP
;
A
#
# COMPACT_ATOMS: atom_id res chain seq x y z
N MET A 1 3.83 -11.79 -1.91
CA MET A 1 3.00 -11.90 -0.69
C MET A 1 3.80 -12.45 0.49
N VAL A 2 4.20 -13.74 0.53
CA VAL A 2 4.86 -14.36 1.72
C VAL A 2 6.10 -13.60 2.21
N ILE A 3 6.97 -13.16 1.30
CA ILE A 3 8.19 -12.41 1.64
C ILE A 3 7.84 -11.08 2.33
N TYR A 4 6.84 -10.37 1.82
CA TYR A 4 6.38 -9.11 2.42
C TYR A 4 5.69 -9.35 3.77
N SER A 5 4.90 -10.42 3.92
CA SER A 5 4.32 -10.81 5.21
C SER A 5 5.39 -11.10 6.27
N PHE A 6 6.46 -11.78 5.88
CA PHE A 6 7.60 -12.01 6.76
C PHE A 6 8.35 -10.71 7.07
N ALA A 7 8.58 -9.85 6.07
CA ALA A 7 9.27 -8.59 6.24
C ALA A 7 8.52 -7.63 7.18
N ILE A 8 7.21 -7.45 7.04
CA ILE A 8 6.43 -6.53 7.90
C ILE A 8 6.48 -6.93 9.38
N ASN A 9 6.57 -8.23 9.69
CA ASN A 9 6.73 -8.70 11.07
C ASN A 9 8.06 -8.21 11.68
N GLY A 10 9.14 -8.23 10.91
CA GLY A 10 10.43 -7.68 11.36
C GLY A 10 10.42 -6.15 11.45
N VAL A 11 9.80 -5.49 10.46
CA VAL A 11 9.72 -4.03 10.39
C VAL A 11 8.97 -3.43 11.57
N VAL A 12 7.86 -4.03 11.99
CA VAL A 12 7.11 -3.57 13.18
C VAL A 12 8.00 -3.56 14.42
N GLY A 13 8.82 -4.59 14.63
CA GLY A 13 9.78 -4.64 15.73
C GLY A 13 10.81 -3.52 15.66
N ILE A 14 11.36 -3.25 14.48
CA ILE A 14 12.34 -2.18 14.26
C ILE A 14 11.72 -0.81 14.52
N LEU A 15 10.48 -0.56 14.06
CA LEU A 15 9.76 0.70 14.32
C LEU A 15 9.59 0.97 15.83
N ILE A 16 9.25 -0.07 16.61
CA ILE A 16 9.12 0.05 18.07
C ILE A 16 10.47 0.40 18.70
N ILE A 17 11.56 -0.23 18.27
CA ILE A 17 12.92 0.06 18.77
C ILE A 17 13.31 1.51 18.43
N ILE A 18 13.10 1.94 17.18
CA ILE A 18 13.38 3.32 16.77
C ILE A 18 12.57 4.31 17.61
N ALA A 19 11.29 4.05 17.84
CA ALA A 19 10.44 4.89 18.67
C ALA A 19 10.93 4.95 20.13
N ALA A 20 11.34 3.83 20.71
CA ALA A 20 11.91 3.79 22.05
C ALA A 20 13.22 4.59 22.15
N VAL A 21 14.14 4.41 21.20
CA VAL A 21 15.40 5.18 21.16
C VAL A 21 15.11 6.67 20.96
N GLN A 22 14.18 7.03 20.08
CA GLN A 22 13.76 8.41 19.85
C GLN A 22 13.18 9.05 21.13
N PHE A 23 12.38 8.29 21.87
CA PHE A 23 11.83 8.72 23.15
C PHE A 23 12.94 9.03 24.17
N PHE A 24 13.98 8.20 24.26
CA PHE A 24 15.15 8.51 25.10
C PHE A 24 15.89 9.77 24.62
N PHE A 25 16.14 9.92 23.31
CA PHE A 25 16.74 11.14 22.77
C PHE A 25 15.93 12.40 23.11
N TYR A 26 14.60 12.29 23.01
CA TYR A 26 13.69 13.36 23.37
C TYR A 26 13.75 13.68 24.87
N LEU A 27 13.79 12.67 25.75
CA LEU A 27 13.93 12.88 27.20
C LEU A 27 15.23 13.61 27.58
N PHE A 28 16.35 13.23 26.98
CA PHE A 28 17.66 13.81 27.35
C PHE A 28 17.98 15.11 26.61
N THR A 29 17.54 15.24 25.36
CA THR A 29 17.95 16.34 24.47
C THR A 29 16.82 17.33 24.20
N SER A 30 15.58 16.99 24.60
CA SER A 30 14.35 17.74 24.30
C SER A 30 14.15 18.04 22.81
N LYS A 31 14.80 17.27 21.94
CA LYS A 31 14.76 17.42 20.49
C LYS A 31 14.63 16.07 19.81
N ILE A 32 13.91 16.08 18.69
CA ILE A 32 13.73 14.93 17.81
C ILE A 32 15.02 14.76 17.00
N ASN A 33 15.53 13.52 16.90
CA ASN A 33 16.68 13.22 16.07
C ASN A 33 16.25 13.02 14.61
N ASN A 34 16.72 13.90 13.72
CA ASN A 34 16.38 13.90 12.29
C ASN A 34 16.76 12.60 11.57
N GLN A 35 17.86 11.93 11.98
CA GLN A 35 18.29 10.69 11.32
C GLN A 35 17.36 9.53 11.68
N LEU A 36 16.97 9.43 12.95
CA LEU A 36 16.00 8.42 13.39
C LEU A 36 14.62 8.71 12.81
N GLN A 37 14.24 9.98 12.68
CA GLN A 37 12.99 10.36 12.03
C GLN A 37 12.98 9.99 10.55
N SER A 38 14.06 10.26 9.81
CA SER A 38 14.20 9.86 8.41
C SER A 38 14.13 8.35 8.24
N ALA A 39 14.83 7.58 9.10
CA ALA A 39 14.75 6.12 9.10
C ALA A 39 13.34 5.61 9.43
N ASN A 40 12.64 6.26 10.37
CA ASN A 40 11.25 5.93 10.69
C ASN A 40 10.33 6.19 9.49
N ASN A 41 10.39 7.36 8.85
CA ASN A 41 9.60 7.68 7.67
C ASN A 41 9.84 6.68 6.53
N TRP A 42 11.10 6.35 6.25
CA TRP A 42 11.49 5.36 5.25
C TRP A 42 10.87 3.98 5.54
N LEU A 43 10.97 3.54 6.79
CA LEU A 43 10.47 2.24 7.22
C LEU A 43 8.94 2.18 7.29
N HIS A 44 8.32 3.31 7.64
CA HIS A 44 6.87 3.49 7.64
C HIS A 44 6.30 3.43 6.21
N GLY A 45 6.98 4.04 5.23
CA GLY A 45 6.63 3.92 3.81
C GLY A 45 6.62 2.47 3.35
N PHE A 46 7.70 1.73 3.63
CA PHE A 46 7.76 0.28 3.37
C PHE A 46 6.58 -0.48 4.00
N PHE A 47 6.27 -0.20 5.26
CA PHE A 47 5.21 -0.88 5.99
C PHE A 47 3.84 -0.63 5.38
N SER A 48 3.52 0.64 5.09
CA SER A 48 2.27 1.07 4.47
C SER A 48 2.10 0.45 3.08
N ASP A 49 3.11 0.56 2.23
CA ASP A 49 3.06 0.02 0.87
C ASP A 49 2.91 -1.51 0.89
N SER A 50 3.68 -2.18 1.74
CA SER A 50 3.60 -3.64 1.89
C SER A 50 2.24 -4.09 2.41
N LEU A 51 1.64 -3.36 3.36
CA LEU A 51 0.30 -3.65 3.87
C LEU A 51 -0.78 -3.44 2.81
N ASN A 52 -0.68 -2.38 2.01
CA ASN A 52 -1.64 -2.13 0.93
C ASN A 52 -1.55 -3.22 -0.13
N PHE A 53 -0.34 -3.64 -0.51
CA PHE A 53 -0.13 -4.75 -1.44
C PHE A 53 -0.68 -6.07 -0.88
N LEU A 54 -0.39 -6.40 0.39
CA LEU A 54 -0.89 -7.62 1.04
C LEU A 54 -2.40 -7.63 1.22
N SER A 55 -2.99 -6.46 1.46
CA SER A 55 -4.44 -6.29 1.61
C SER A 55 -5.17 -6.27 0.27
N PHE A 56 -4.46 -6.40 -0.85
CA PHE A 56 -5.02 -6.29 -2.20
C PHE A 56 -5.69 -4.93 -2.47
N ASN A 57 -5.27 -3.88 -1.77
CA ASN A 57 -5.70 -2.52 -2.05
C ASN A 57 -4.95 -1.92 -3.27
N THR A 58 -3.84 -2.54 -3.66
CA THR A 58 -3.04 -2.11 -4.81
C THR A 58 -2.31 -3.30 -5.44
N ASP A 59 -2.18 -3.28 -6.76
CA ASP A 59 -1.36 -4.23 -7.53
C ASP A 59 0.09 -3.74 -7.72
N ALA A 60 0.38 -2.50 -7.30
CA ALA A 60 1.72 -1.96 -7.37
C ALA A 60 2.64 -2.71 -6.41
N LYS A 61 3.82 -3.11 -6.90
CA LYS A 61 4.86 -3.68 -6.05
C LYS A 61 5.24 -2.65 -4.98
N PRO A 62 5.38 -3.03 -3.71
CA PRO A 62 5.75 -2.08 -2.67
C PRO A 62 7.24 -1.70 -2.77
N TRP A 63 7.54 -0.48 -2.35
CA TRP A 63 8.90 0.00 -2.11
C TRP A 63 9.66 -0.98 -1.17
N PRO A 64 10.99 -1.20 -1.26
CA PRO A 64 11.98 -0.57 -2.15
C PRO A 64 12.04 -1.16 -3.55
N PHE A 65 11.20 -2.14 -3.87
CA PHE A 65 11.34 -2.91 -5.09
C PHE A 65 10.47 -2.39 -6.23
N ASN A 66 9.78 -1.26 -6.02
CA ASN A 66 9.08 -0.58 -7.08
C ASN A 66 10.07 0.14 -7.99
N ASP A 67 9.74 0.17 -9.29
CA ASP A 67 10.57 0.86 -10.28
C ASP A 67 10.43 2.39 -10.21
N LYS A 68 9.70 2.91 -9.21
CA LYS A 68 9.68 4.33 -8.85
C LYS A 68 11.01 4.68 -8.18
N ALA A 69 12.03 4.90 -8.99
CA ALA A 69 13.29 5.47 -8.56
C ALA A 69 13.03 6.81 -7.84
N GLU A 70 13.42 6.88 -6.57
CA GLU A 70 13.77 8.08 -5.80
C GLU A 70 13.06 9.39 -6.20
N GLU A 71 11.75 9.50 -5.98
CA GLU A 71 11.11 10.82 -5.85
C GLU A 71 10.63 11.04 -4.41
N PRO A 72 11.02 12.16 -3.76
CA PRO A 72 10.51 12.51 -2.44
C PRO A 72 9.04 12.92 -2.53
N GLU A 73 8.22 12.29 -1.67
CA GLU A 73 6.91 12.75 -1.19
C GLU A 73 5.89 13.25 -2.23
N SER A 74 4.88 12.44 -2.54
CA SER A 74 3.50 12.92 -2.52
C SER A 74 2.54 11.74 -2.41
N ALA A 75 1.61 11.87 -1.47
CA ALA A 75 0.37 11.12 -1.47
C ALA A 75 -0.40 11.37 -2.78
N GLU A 76 -1.35 10.47 -3.05
CA GLU A 76 -2.25 10.44 -4.21
C GLU A 76 -1.56 9.82 -5.45
N GLU A 77 -2.15 8.88 -6.18
CA GLU A 77 -3.54 8.84 -6.63
C GLU A 77 -4.00 7.37 -6.71
N VAL A 78 -5.18 7.07 -6.13
CA VAL A 78 -5.86 5.78 -6.30
C VAL A 78 -6.56 5.83 -7.65
N ASP A 79 -5.97 5.18 -8.66
CA ASP A 79 -6.62 4.92 -9.93
C ASP A 79 -7.70 3.84 -9.69
N VAL A 80 -8.94 4.30 -9.49
CA VAL A 80 -10.11 3.42 -9.39
C VAL A 80 -10.38 2.87 -10.78
N VAL A 81 -9.90 1.66 -11.04
CA VAL A 81 -10.24 0.89 -12.23
C VAL A 81 -11.76 0.71 -12.28
N GLU A 82 -12.36 1.26 -13.33
CA GLU A 82 -13.76 1.11 -13.71
C GLU A 82 -14.09 -0.38 -13.88
N VAL A 83 -14.93 -0.91 -12.99
CA VAL A 83 -15.53 -2.25 -13.16
C VAL A 83 -16.49 -2.18 -14.34
N VAL A 84 -16.02 -2.62 -15.51
CA VAL A 84 -16.89 -2.97 -16.63
C VAL A 84 -17.82 -4.07 -16.15
N SER A 85 -19.09 -3.71 -15.95
CA SER A 85 -20.15 -4.67 -15.64
C SER A 85 -20.38 -5.52 -16.89
N GLU A 86 -20.04 -6.79 -16.82
CA GLU A 86 -20.25 -7.76 -17.89
C GLU A 86 -21.75 -7.89 -18.17
N GLU A 87 -22.17 -7.42 -19.34
CA GLU A 87 -23.51 -7.56 -19.87
C GLU A 87 -23.83 -9.04 -20.10
N VAL A 88 -24.58 -9.65 -19.18
CA VAL A 88 -25.11 -11.01 -19.38
C VAL A 88 -26.19 -10.95 -20.46
N ASN A 89 -25.77 -11.26 -21.70
CA ASN A 89 -26.63 -11.63 -22.80
C ASN A 89 -27.41 -12.90 -22.43
N LEU A 90 -28.73 -12.78 -22.33
CA LEU A 90 -29.66 -13.91 -22.37
C LEU A 90 -30.46 -13.78 -23.67
N ASP A 91 -29.87 -14.28 -24.75
CA ASP A 91 -30.58 -14.69 -25.95
C ASP A 91 -31.19 -16.06 -25.68
N ASP A 92 -32.53 -16.16 -25.65
CA ASP A 92 -33.18 -17.42 -26.00
C ASP A 92 -34.64 -17.21 -26.48
N ASN A 93 -34.81 -17.48 -27.79
CA ASN A 93 -36.02 -17.83 -28.54
C ASN A 93 -37.05 -16.76 -28.98
N GLN A 94 -36.88 -16.30 -30.22
CA GLN A 94 -37.96 -16.03 -31.20
C GLN A 94 -38.32 -17.36 -31.94
N PRO A 95 -39.52 -17.55 -32.57
CA PRO A 95 -39.96 -16.72 -33.70
C PRO A 95 -41.46 -16.33 -33.75
N GLU A 96 -41.65 -15.16 -34.37
CA GLU A 96 -42.77 -14.52 -35.06
C GLU A 96 -43.99 -15.36 -35.50
N GLN A 97 -45.20 -14.74 -35.54
CA GLN A 97 -45.86 -14.39 -36.82
C GLN A 97 -47.17 -13.58 -36.68
N THR A 98 -47.49 -12.91 -37.78
CA THR A 98 -48.30 -11.71 -38.03
C THR A 98 -49.77 -11.94 -38.44
N THR A 99 -50.65 -11.01 -38.04
CA THR A 99 -51.88 -10.44 -38.71
C THR A 99 -53.07 -11.37 -39.07
N PRO A 100 -54.33 -10.88 -39.00
CA PRO A 100 -54.95 -10.14 -40.11
C PRO A 100 -55.54 -8.76 -39.73
#